data_AF-A0AAE3AE57-F1
#
_entry.id   AF-A0AAE3AE57-F1
#
_cell.length_a   1.000
_cell.length_b   1.000
_cell.length_c   1.000
_cell.angle_alpha   90.00
_cell.angle_beta   90.00
_cell.angle_gamma   90.00
#
_symmetry.space_group_name_H-M   'P 1'
#
loop_
_entity.id
_entity.type
_entity.pdbx_description
1 polymer ?
#
loop_
_entity_poly.entity_id
_entity_poly.type
_entity_poly.pdbx_seq_one_letter_code
_entity_poly.pdbx_strand_id
1 'polypeptide(L)'
;MKAQYAILRFAKYKGPEIGHIESHNERTKEKYASNPDVDTSRSHLNFHLVTPQRKYRAESERQIAEAGCRTRSDSVRVVEALVTASPEFFKGKKKAEVKAYFTEALDFIREHQDPKTMLYAMKGG
;
A
#
# COMPACT_ATOMS: atom_id res chain seq x y z
N MET A 1 19.43 -3.81 -24.13
CA MET A 1 18.88 -3.84 -22.75
C MET A 1 17.37 -3.75 -22.85
N LYS A 2 16.61 -4.49 -22.03
CA LYS A 2 15.17 -4.23 -21.89
C LYS A 2 14.98 -2.89 -21.19
N ALA A 3 14.00 -2.11 -21.63
CA ALA A 3 13.63 -0.87 -20.94
C ALA A 3 13.14 -1.19 -19.52
N GLN A 4 13.56 -0.37 -18.56
CA GLN A 4 13.14 -0.45 -17.16
C GLN A 4 12.33 0.81 -16.85
N TYR A 5 11.17 0.62 -16.23
CA TYR A 5 10.25 1.69 -15.91
C TYR A 5 9.99 1.74 -14.41
N ALA A 6 9.90 2.95 -13.87
CA ALA A 6 9.22 3.18 -12.61
C ALA A 6 7.71 3.21 -12.86
N ILE A 7 6.96 2.63 -11.94
CA ILE A 7 5.50 2.49 -12.01
C ILE A 7 4.94 3.12 -10.74
N LEU A 8 4.15 4.18 -10.91
CA LEU A 8 3.33 4.78 -9.86
C LEU A 8 1.88 4.74 -10.33
N ARG A 9 1.03 3.99 -9.62
CA ARG A 9 -0.40 3.87 -9.95
C ARG A 9 -1.24 4.19 -8.74
N PHE A 10 -2.28 5.01 -8.94
CA PHE A 10 -3.26 5.28 -7.90
C PHE A 10 -4.52 4.42 -8.09
N ALA A 11 -5.08 3.93 -6.98
CA ALA A 11 -6.39 3.29 -6.92
C ALA A 11 -7.25 4.00 -5.87
N LYS A 12 -8.52 4.25 -6.21
CA LYS A 12 -9.48 4.96 -5.35
C LYS A 12 -10.42 3.97 -4.70
N TYR A 13 -10.63 4.08 -3.38
CA TYR A 13 -11.47 3.17 -2.62
C TYR A 13 -12.54 3.91 -1.80
N LYS A 14 -13.76 3.36 -1.85
CA LYS A 14 -14.91 3.76 -1.04
C LYS A 14 -14.97 2.94 0.25
N GLY A 15 -15.79 3.38 1.20
CA GLY A 15 -15.91 2.78 2.53
C GLY A 15 -15.98 1.24 2.58
N PRO A 16 -16.90 0.59 1.84
CA PRO A 16 -17.04 -0.87 1.87
C PRO A 16 -15.82 -1.64 1.32
N GLU A 17 -15.04 -1.04 0.41
CA GLU A 17 -13.92 -1.69 -0.28
C GLU A 17 -12.67 -1.76 0.60
N ILE A 18 -12.54 -0.85 1.57
CA ILE A 18 -11.32 -0.68 2.37
C ILE A 18 -10.99 -1.91 3.23
N GLY A 19 -12.00 -2.65 3.71
CA GLY A 19 -11.75 -3.88 4.47
C GLY A 19 -11.15 -4.99 3.60
N HIS A 20 -11.50 -5.03 2.31
CA HIS A 20 -10.97 -6.02 1.37
C HIS A 20 -9.51 -5.74 1.02
N ILE A 21 -9.15 -4.46 0.82
CA ILE A 21 -7.75 -4.09 0.54
C ILE A 21 -6.87 -4.32 1.77
N GLU A 22 -7.37 -4.00 2.98
CA GLU A 22 -6.66 -4.28 4.22
C GLU A 22 -6.36 -5.77 4.35
N SER A 23 -7.38 -6.61 4.14
CA SER A 23 -7.20 -8.07 4.24
C SER A 23 -6.21 -8.62 3.22
N HIS A 24 -6.16 -8.02 2.03
CA HIS A 24 -5.18 -8.37 1.01
C HIS A 24 -3.77 -7.94 1.42
N ASN A 25 -3.60 -6.68 1.82
CA ASN A 25 -2.32 -6.07 2.13
C ASN A 25 -1.68 -6.72 3.37
N GLU A 26 -2.46 -6.87 4.45
CA GLU A 26 -2.03 -7.50 5.71
C GLU A 26 -2.02 -9.04 5.67
N ARG A 27 -2.28 -9.63 4.50
CA ARG A 27 -2.26 -11.08 4.25
C ARG A 27 -3.13 -11.92 5.20
N THR A 28 -4.31 -11.42 5.61
CA THR A 28 -5.16 -12.07 6.62
C THR A 28 -6.07 -13.18 6.11
N LYS A 29 -6.19 -13.38 4.79
CA LYS A 29 -6.94 -14.50 4.21
C LYS A 29 -6.12 -15.79 4.21
N GLU A 30 -6.75 -16.90 4.56
CA GLU A 30 -6.12 -18.23 4.53
C GLU A 30 -5.80 -18.71 3.11
N LYS A 31 -6.63 -18.33 2.12
CA LYS A 31 -6.46 -18.72 0.71
C LYS A 31 -6.68 -17.53 -0.21
N TYR A 32 -5.74 -17.34 -1.14
CA TYR A 32 -5.81 -16.35 -2.22
C TYR A 32 -6.16 -17.04 -3.54
N ALA A 33 -7.29 -17.75 -3.57
CA ALA A 33 -7.72 -18.51 -4.76
C ALA A 33 -7.87 -17.65 -6.03
N SER A 34 -8.09 -16.34 -5.88
CA SER A 34 -8.20 -15.38 -6.98
C SER A 34 -6.86 -14.82 -7.46
N ASN A 35 -5.75 -15.08 -6.78
CA ASN A 35 -4.42 -14.64 -7.18
C ASN A 35 -3.40 -15.79 -6.97
N PRO A 36 -3.21 -16.66 -7.98
CA PRO A 36 -2.33 -17.82 -7.86
C PRO A 36 -0.85 -17.45 -7.70
N ASP A 37 -0.48 -16.19 -7.96
CA ASP A 37 0.91 -15.71 -7.83
C ASP A 37 1.30 -15.41 -6.38
N VAL A 38 0.34 -15.38 -5.44
CA VAL A 38 0.63 -15.14 -4.01
C VAL A 38 1.21 -16.40 -3.39
N ASP A 39 2.52 -16.37 -3.17
CA ASP A 39 3.21 -17.36 -2.35
C ASP A 39 3.12 -17.00 -0.87
N THR A 40 2.18 -17.61 -0.16
CA THR A 40 1.95 -17.35 1.27
C THR A 40 3.16 -17.71 2.12
N SER A 41 4.01 -18.65 1.69
CA SER A 41 5.24 -19.01 2.40
C SER A 41 6.22 -17.84 2.49
N ARG A 42 6.13 -16.88 1.56
CA ARG A 42 6.99 -15.68 1.49
C ARG A 42 6.39 -14.47 2.17
N SER A 43 5.18 -14.56 2.74
CA SER A 43 4.52 -13.45 3.43
C SER A 43 5.36 -12.87 4.59
N HIS A 44 6.16 -13.72 5.26
CA HIS A 44 7.08 -13.29 6.32
C HIS A 44 8.21 -12.37 5.84
N LEU A 45 8.42 -12.25 4.52
CA LEU A 45 9.39 -11.34 3.92
C LEU A 45 8.81 -9.94 3.67
N ASN A 46 7.49 -9.78 3.76
CA ASN A 46 6.83 -8.49 3.68
C ASN A 46 7.20 -7.64 4.89
N PHE A 47 7.21 -6.34 4.71
CA PHE A 47 7.50 -5.41 5.80
C PHE A 47 6.76 -4.10 5.59
N HIS A 48 6.42 -3.47 6.72
CA HIS A 48 5.88 -2.12 6.75
C HIS A 48 7.00 -1.09 6.83
N LEU A 49 6.84 -0.03 6.06
CA LEU A 49 7.56 1.24 6.22
C LEU A 49 6.74 2.21 7.08
N VAL A 50 5.42 2.11 7.02
CA VAL A 50 4.48 2.77 7.93
C VAL A 50 3.50 1.70 8.41
N THR A 51 3.56 1.39 9.71
CA THR A 51 2.68 0.39 10.34
C THR A 51 1.32 1.00 10.64
N PRO A 52 0.22 0.39 10.19
CA PRO A 52 -1.12 0.85 10.50
C PRO A 52 -1.37 0.80 12.00
N GLN A 53 -1.90 1.90 12.57
CA GLN A 53 -2.21 1.99 14.01
C GLN A 53 -3.61 1.45 14.34
N ARG A 54 -4.49 1.38 13.33
CA ARG A 54 -5.88 0.90 13.41
C ARG A 54 -6.21 0.21 12.10
N LYS A 55 -7.41 -0.39 12.05
CA LYS A 55 -7.95 -0.83 10.78
C LYS A 55 -8.04 0.32 9.79
N TYR A 56 -7.71 0.10 8.52
CA TYR A 56 -7.61 1.14 7.49
C TYR A 56 -8.90 1.95 7.38
N ARG A 57 -10.05 1.26 7.45
CA ARG A 57 -11.37 1.91 7.41
C ARG A 57 -11.61 2.80 8.62
N ALA A 58 -11.26 2.31 9.82
CA ALA A 58 -11.46 3.07 11.05
C ALA A 58 -10.54 4.30 11.08
N GLU A 59 -9.30 4.17 10.61
CA GLU A 59 -8.36 5.29 10.55
C GLU A 59 -8.78 6.35 9.53
N SER A 60 -9.17 5.93 8.32
CA SER A 60 -9.69 6.88 7.31
C SER A 60 -10.96 7.58 7.78
N GLU A 61 -11.91 6.87 8.40
CA GLU A 61 -13.12 7.50 8.97
C GLU A 61 -12.79 8.48 10.10
N ARG A 62 -11.79 8.17 10.95
CA ARG A 62 -11.29 9.08 12.00
C ARG A 62 -10.72 10.36 11.40
N GLN A 63 -9.79 10.25 10.45
CA GLN A 63 -9.14 11.43 9.84
C GLN A 63 -10.14 12.32 9.09
N ILE A 64 -11.10 11.72 8.40
CA ILE A 64 -12.15 12.47 7.70
C ILE A 64 -13.06 13.22 8.70
N ALA A 65 -13.40 12.59 9.82
CA ALA A 65 -14.18 13.22 10.89
C ALA A 65 -13.40 14.37 11.57
N GLU A 66 -12.12 14.17 11.86
CA GLU A 66 -11.23 15.20 12.42
C GLU A 66 -11.08 16.40 11.47
N ALA A 67 -11.10 16.17 10.16
CA ALA A 67 -11.09 17.23 9.15
C ALA A 67 -12.44 17.96 8.99
N GLY A 68 -13.52 17.53 9.67
CA GLY A 68 -14.85 18.12 9.56
C GLY A 68 -15.54 17.86 8.21
N CYS A 69 -15.07 16.88 7.44
CA CYS A 69 -15.56 16.59 6.11
C CYS A 69 -16.87 15.78 6.14
N ARG A 70 -17.85 16.19 5.32
CA ARG A 70 -19.08 15.40 5.12
C ARG A 70 -18.80 14.19 4.22
N THR A 71 -19.11 12.99 4.71
CA THR A 71 -19.01 11.75 3.92
C THR A 71 -20.34 11.39 3.26
N ARG A 72 -20.25 10.90 2.02
CA ARG A 72 -21.35 10.20 1.33
C ARG A 72 -21.01 8.72 1.20
N SER A 73 -21.99 7.92 0.78
CA SER A 73 -21.78 6.50 0.51
C SER A 73 -20.82 6.26 -0.67
N ASP A 74 -20.80 7.17 -1.63
CA ASP A 74 -20.00 7.11 -2.85
C ASP A 74 -18.64 7.83 -2.75
N SER A 75 -18.37 8.50 -1.62
CA SER A 75 -17.10 9.19 -1.39
C SER A 75 -15.93 8.23 -1.47
N VAL A 76 -14.91 8.64 -2.23
CA VAL A 76 -13.56 8.06 -2.10
C VAL A 76 -13.05 8.46 -0.72
N ARG A 77 -12.63 7.46 0.06
CA ARG A 77 -12.12 7.65 1.43
C ARG A 77 -10.65 7.31 1.55
N VAL A 78 -10.13 6.48 0.64
CA VAL A 78 -8.71 6.09 0.59
C VAL A 78 -8.24 6.13 -0.86
N VAL A 79 -7.02 6.62 -1.07
CA VAL A 79 -6.28 6.46 -2.31
C VAL A 79 -5.04 5.62 -2.00
N GLU A 80 -4.91 4.46 -2.64
CA GLU A 80 -3.70 3.62 -2.55
C GLU A 80 -2.75 3.98 -3.69
N ALA A 81 -1.48 4.20 -3.36
CA ALA A 81 -0.41 4.36 -4.32
C ALA A 81 0.39 3.05 -4.41
N LEU A 82 0.33 2.39 -5.56
CA LEU A 82 1.24 1.29 -5.91
C LEU A 82 2.50 1.90 -6.51
N VAL A 83 3.62 1.76 -5.80
CA VAL A 83 4.95 2.09 -6.32
C VAL A 83 5.71 0.80 -6.60
N THR A 84 6.23 0.64 -7.81
CA THR A 84 7.08 -0.49 -8.19
C THR A 84 7.93 -0.14 -9.40
N ALA A 85 8.75 -1.09 -9.87
CA ALA A 85 9.53 -0.97 -11.08
C ALA A 85 9.41 -2.25 -11.92
N SER A 86 9.92 -2.23 -13.16
CA SER A 86 10.07 -3.43 -13.98
C SER A 86 10.76 -4.56 -13.19
N PRO A 87 10.31 -5.83 -13.29
CA PRO A 87 10.89 -6.94 -12.52
C PRO A 87 12.41 -7.08 -12.65
N GLU A 88 12.94 -6.77 -13.84
CA GLU A 88 14.37 -6.76 -14.13
C GLU A 88 15.17 -5.84 -13.21
N PHE A 89 14.56 -4.75 -12.72
CA PHE A 89 15.20 -3.80 -11.79
C PHE A 89 15.50 -4.45 -10.44
N PHE A 90 14.63 -5.34 -9.95
CA PHE A 90 14.78 -5.99 -8.66
C PHE A 90 15.62 -7.26 -8.71
N LYS A 91 15.93 -7.78 -9.91
CA LYS A 91 16.68 -9.02 -10.07
C LYS A 91 18.10 -8.87 -9.50
N GLY A 92 18.45 -9.75 -8.56
CA GLY A 92 19.77 -9.76 -7.91
C GLY A 92 19.97 -8.72 -6.82
N LYS A 93 18.99 -7.85 -6.56
CA LYS A 93 19.07 -6.87 -5.46
C LYS A 93 18.95 -7.53 -4.10
N LYS A 94 19.74 -7.05 -3.14
CA LYS A 94 19.65 -7.46 -1.74
C LYS A 94 18.41 -6.85 -1.09
N LYS A 95 17.91 -7.47 -0.01
CA LYS A 95 16.78 -6.96 0.78
C LYS A 95 16.97 -5.49 1.20
N ALA A 96 18.19 -5.08 1.55
CA ALA A 96 18.50 -3.70 1.90
C ALA A 96 18.32 -2.72 0.74
N GLU A 97 18.74 -3.08 -0.48
CA GLU A 97 18.56 -2.24 -1.68
C GLU A 97 17.08 -2.12 -2.05
N VAL A 98 16.34 -3.23 -1.94
CA VAL A 98 14.88 -3.23 -2.16
C VAL A 98 14.20 -2.34 -1.12
N LYS A 99 14.59 -2.43 0.15
CA LYS A 99 14.07 -1.57 1.22
C LYS A 99 14.39 -0.09 0.97
N ALA A 100 15.61 0.22 0.52
CA ALA A 100 16.02 1.58 0.17
C ALA A 100 15.15 2.16 -0.95
N TYR A 101 14.89 1.39 -2.01
CA TYR A 101 13.99 1.80 -3.10
C TYR A 101 12.59 2.20 -2.58
N PHE A 102 11.98 1.37 -1.74
CA PHE A 102 10.64 1.67 -1.22
C PHE A 102 10.66 2.79 -0.16
N THR A 103 11.78 2.99 0.53
CA THR A 103 11.96 4.13 1.47
C THR A 103 12.01 5.44 0.69
N GLU A 104 12.82 5.49 -0.37
CA GLU A 104 12.91 6.65 -1.27
C GLU A 104 11.54 6.98 -1.88
N ALA A 105 10.81 5.97 -2.35
CA ALA A 105 9.46 6.14 -2.87
C ALA A 105 8.50 6.72 -1.82
N LEU A 106 8.59 6.26 -0.57
CA LEU A 106 7.76 6.78 0.52
C LEU A 106 8.12 8.24 0.84
N ASP A 107 9.41 8.57 0.87
CA ASP A 107 9.87 9.92 1.15
C ASP A 107 9.44 10.90 0.05
N PHE A 108 9.52 10.50 -1.23
CA PHE A 108 8.94 11.26 -2.35
C PHE A 108 7.43 11.54 -2.17
N ILE A 109 6.64 10.55 -1.71
CA ILE A 109 5.22 10.75 -1.45
C ILE A 109 5.00 11.73 -0.28
N ARG A 110 5.83 11.67 0.76
CA ARG A 110 5.76 12.57 1.93
C ARG A 110 6.12 14.02 1.62
N GLU A 111 6.91 14.26 0.58
CA GLU A 111 7.15 15.63 0.09
C GLU A 111 5.88 16.27 -0.49
N HIS A 112 4.95 15.45 -0.98
CA HIS A 112 3.77 15.91 -1.72
C HIS A 112 2.46 15.69 -0.96
N GLN A 113 2.45 14.94 0.15
CA GLN A 113 1.28 14.60 0.95
C GLN A 113 1.59 14.75 2.43
N ASP A 114 0.62 15.23 3.22
CA ASP A 114 0.81 15.35 4.67
C ASP A 114 1.05 13.95 5.28
N PRO A 115 2.18 13.71 5.96
CA PRO A 115 2.48 12.44 6.61
C PRO A 115 1.37 11.94 7.54
N LYS A 116 0.56 12.83 8.12
CA LYS A 116 -0.58 12.48 8.98
C LYS A 116 -1.72 11.78 8.24
N THR A 117 -1.82 11.98 6.93
CA THR A 117 -2.83 11.32 6.08
C THR A 117 -2.43 9.91 5.63
N MET A 118 -1.20 9.50 5.90
CA MET A 118 -0.69 8.18 5.54
C MET A 118 -1.21 7.13 6.51
N LEU A 119 -2.01 6.19 5.99
CA LEU A 119 -2.60 5.10 6.78
C LEU A 119 -1.60 3.95 6.99
N TYR A 120 -0.90 3.58 5.92
CA TYR A 120 0.08 2.50 5.88
C TYR A 120 1.03 2.69 4.69
N ALA A 121 2.15 1.99 4.72
CA ALA A 121 3.03 1.82 3.58
C ALA A 121 3.77 0.49 3.76
N MET A 122 3.70 -0.40 2.78
CA MET A 122 4.29 -1.72 2.90
C MET A 122 4.83 -2.24 1.58
N LYS A 123 5.89 -3.06 1.68
CA LYS A 123 6.35 -3.88 0.58
C LYS A 123 5.60 -5.22 0.66
N GLY A 124 4.71 -5.44 -0.29
CA GLY A 124 4.10 -6.75 -0.57
C GLY A 124 4.99 -7.62 -1.45
N GLY A 125 4.91 -8.93 -1.28
CA GLY A 125 5.54 -9.96 -2.12
C GLY A 125 4.50 -10.71 -2.93
#